data_AF-A0A3P8AS59-F1
#
_entry.id   AF-A0A3P8AS59-F1
#
_cell.length_a   1.000
_cell.length_b   1.000
_cell.length_c   1.000
_cell.angle_alpha   90.00
_cell.angle_beta   90.00
_cell.angle_gamma   90.00
#
_symmetry.space_group_name_H-M   'P 1'
#
loop_
_entity.id
_entity.type
_entity.pdbx_description
1 polymer ?
#
loop_
_entity_poly.entity_id
_entity_poly.type
_entity_poly.pdbx_seq_one_letter_code
_entity_poly.pdbx_strand_id
1 'polypeptide(L)'
;MLQEHHGMALLRLENINVPPFGVAKTAEEAKEQAIKIGGKDYVIKAQVLAGGRGKGRFDSGLQGGVQVVFTPDEAMEKAKMMIGSNLITKQTDHRGKLCEEVMVCKRLFTRREYYFSITLDRNTSGPILIGSSRGGVNIEEVAASEPEAIVKIPIDMSVGVTPEIATDVANKMGFCGDCATQAAEIIGKLYKLFRKSDATLLEINPMAEDVNGNVYCMDCKMLLDTNAEFRQQELFKLKDSKQEDPLEIRAAAANLNYIRLDGNIGCMVNGAGLAMATMDIIKLHGGEPANFLDVGGGATVEQVTEAFKIITADEKKVNAILVNIFGGIMRCDVIAQGIIKAAKELDLKIPIVVRLQVLMVTFSGTKVEDAKALIATSQLRILPCDNLDEAAKMVVKLSDIVHLARAAQIDVKFELSI
;
A
#
# COMPACT_ATOMS: atom_id res chain seq x y z
N MET A 1 4.26 0.85 5.76
CA MET A 1 5.64 1.09 5.27
C MET A 1 6.22 2.24 6.08
N LEU A 2 7.54 2.30 6.29
CA LEU A 2 8.19 3.47 6.88
C LEU A 2 8.69 4.40 5.78
N GLN A 3 8.65 5.72 6.02
CA GLN A 3 9.34 6.65 5.14
C GLN A 3 10.87 6.42 5.17
N GLU A 4 11.57 6.84 4.11
CA GLU A 4 13.01 6.61 3.94
C GLU A 4 13.81 7.13 5.16
N HIS A 5 13.56 8.35 5.61
CA HIS A 5 14.33 8.94 6.72
C HIS A 5 14.20 8.16 8.04
N HIS A 6 13.04 7.53 8.30
CA HIS A 6 12.85 6.66 9.45
C HIS A 6 13.68 5.38 9.32
N GLY A 7 13.67 4.75 8.15
CA GLY A 7 14.53 3.62 7.84
C GLY A 7 16.01 3.97 8.02
N MET A 8 16.44 5.11 7.47
CA MET A 8 17.82 5.62 7.59
C MET A 8 18.21 5.94 9.04
N ALA A 9 17.28 6.43 9.86
CA ALA A 9 17.50 6.63 11.29
C ALA A 9 17.71 5.31 12.04
N LEU A 10 16.91 4.28 11.73
CA LEU A 10 17.08 2.93 12.29
C LEU A 10 18.43 2.32 11.90
N LEU A 11 18.86 2.49 10.65
CA LEU A 11 20.19 2.07 10.20
C LEU A 11 21.30 2.76 11.01
N ARG A 12 21.19 4.07 11.22
CA ARG A 12 22.15 4.84 12.02
C ARG A 12 22.22 4.35 13.47
N LEU A 13 21.08 4.02 14.09
CA LEU A 13 21.02 3.47 15.45
C LEU A 13 21.73 2.12 15.58
N GLU A 14 21.74 1.31 14.52
CA GLU A 14 22.46 0.03 14.46
C GLU A 14 23.93 0.19 14.01
N ASN A 15 24.46 1.43 13.99
CA ASN A 15 25.80 1.77 13.52
C ASN A 15 26.09 1.27 12.10
N ILE A 16 25.10 1.43 11.22
CA ILE A 16 25.24 1.21 9.78
C ILE A 16 25.50 2.57 9.11
N ASN A 17 26.50 2.60 8.24
CA ASN A 17 26.90 3.81 7.53
C ASN A 17 25.79 4.29 6.60
N VAL A 18 25.32 5.51 6.84
CA VAL A 18 24.37 6.24 6.00
C VAL A 18 24.90 7.66 5.75
N PRO A 19 24.56 8.31 4.63
CA PRO A 19 24.87 9.73 4.44
C PRO A 19 24.35 10.58 5.61
N PRO A 20 25.10 11.59 6.08
CA PRO A 20 24.57 12.60 6.98
C PRO A 20 23.30 13.22 6.38
N PHE A 21 22.24 13.29 7.16
CA PHE A 21 20.95 13.79 6.70
C PHE A 21 20.18 14.51 7.81
N GLY A 22 19.27 15.38 7.40
CA GLY A 22 18.25 16.02 8.22
C GLY A 22 16.90 16.02 7.50
N VAL A 23 15.82 16.23 8.25
CA VAL A 23 14.44 16.29 7.73
C VAL A 23 13.96 17.74 7.83
N ALA A 24 13.19 18.17 6.84
CA ALA A 24 12.61 19.50 6.78
C ALA A 24 11.14 19.44 6.35
N LYS A 25 10.29 20.14 7.11
CA LYS A 25 8.85 20.32 6.86
C LYS A 25 8.53 21.71 6.27
N THR A 26 9.53 22.58 6.20
CA THR A 26 9.45 23.88 5.53
C THR A 26 10.68 24.08 4.63
N ALA A 27 10.57 25.03 3.70
CA ALA A 27 11.70 25.37 2.83
C ALA A 27 12.87 25.94 3.65
N GLU A 28 12.56 26.76 4.65
CA GLU A 28 13.52 27.37 5.56
C GLU A 28 14.26 26.31 6.38
N GLU A 29 13.55 25.32 6.91
CA GLU A 29 14.17 24.17 7.58
C GLU A 29 15.11 23.42 6.64
N ALA A 30 14.77 23.27 5.34
CA ALA A 30 15.64 22.59 4.39
C ALA A 30 16.99 23.33 4.21
N LYS A 31 16.95 24.67 4.18
CA LYS A 31 18.16 25.50 4.20
C LYS A 31 18.98 25.28 5.47
N GLU A 32 18.33 25.30 6.63
CA GLU A 32 19.01 25.06 7.91
C GLU A 32 19.65 23.68 7.98
N GLN A 33 18.98 22.64 7.50
CA GLN A 33 19.53 21.29 7.46
C GLN A 33 20.76 21.22 6.54
N ALA A 34 20.71 21.85 5.37
CA ALA A 34 21.86 21.93 4.48
C ALA A 34 23.06 22.65 5.13
N ILE A 35 22.82 23.74 5.86
CA ILE A 35 23.86 24.46 6.62
C ILE A 35 24.44 23.56 7.72
N LYS A 36 23.59 22.87 8.50
CA LYS A 36 24.01 21.98 9.60
C LYS A 36 24.83 20.78 9.09
N ILE A 37 24.45 20.20 7.95
CA ILE A 37 25.19 19.10 7.31
C ILE A 37 26.55 19.58 6.81
N GLY A 38 26.61 20.81 6.31
CA GLY A 38 27.82 21.43 5.76
C GLY A 38 28.29 20.82 4.43
N GLY A 39 29.22 21.50 3.77
CA GLY A 39 29.72 21.11 2.44
C GLY A 39 29.14 21.97 1.31
N LYS A 40 29.17 21.42 0.09
CA LYS A 40 28.73 22.11 -1.15
C LYS A 40 27.84 21.25 -2.05
N ASP A 41 27.56 20.02 -1.67
CA ASP A 41 26.77 19.09 -2.49
C ASP A 41 25.77 18.36 -1.61
N TYR A 42 24.49 18.53 -1.93
CA TYR A 42 23.38 17.94 -1.21
C TYR A 42 22.44 17.24 -2.17
N VAL A 43 21.64 16.33 -1.61
CA VAL A 43 20.53 15.70 -2.30
C VAL A 43 19.27 15.95 -1.49
N ILE A 44 18.24 16.49 -2.14
CA ILE A 44 16.91 16.71 -1.57
C ILE A 44 16.01 15.58 -2.07
N LYS A 45 15.49 14.79 -1.13
CA LYS A 45 14.65 13.62 -1.42
C LYS A 45 13.26 13.82 -0.84
N ALA A 46 12.25 13.86 -1.71
CA ALA A 46 10.85 13.87 -1.32
C ALA A 46 10.51 12.65 -0.47
N GLN A 47 9.87 12.87 0.68
CA GLN A 47 9.47 11.78 1.58
C GLN A 47 8.05 11.32 1.24
N VAL A 48 7.98 10.44 0.23
CA VAL A 48 6.75 9.82 -0.23
C VAL A 48 6.94 8.30 -0.22
N LEU A 49 5.93 7.55 0.27
CA LEU A 49 5.99 6.08 0.41
C LEU A 49 6.05 5.36 -0.94
N ALA A 50 5.61 6.00 -2.03
CA ALA A 50 5.72 5.46 -3.37
C ALA A 50 7.17 5.44 -3.87
N GLY A 51 7.56 4.34 -4.53
CA GLY A 51 8.85 4.22 -5.21
C GLY A 51 8.91 5.01 -6.52
N GLY A 52 10.09 5.01 -7.15
CA GLY A 52 10.29 5.69 -8.45
C GLY A 52 10.35 7.22 -8.36
N ARG A 53 10.55 7.77 -7.16
CA ARG A 53 10.57 9.22 -6.87
C ARG A 53 11.46 10.01 -7.83
N GLY A 54 12.67 9.51 -8.13
CA GLY A 54 13.61 10.19 -9.02
C GLY A 54 13.09 10.44 -10.44
N LYS A 55 12.19 9.60 -10.96
CA LYS A 55 11.54 9.74 -12.28
C LYS A 55 10.13 10.33 -12.20
N GLY A 56 9.67 10.70 -11.00
CA GLY A 56 8.34 11.27 -10.79
C GLY A 56 8.23 12.74 -11.21
N ARG A 57 7.04 13.30 -11.11
CA ARG A 57 6.76 14.71 -11.40
C ARG A 57 5.85 15.30 -10.32
N PHE A 58 6.14 16.52 -9.89
CA PHE A 58 5.26 17.28 -9.04
C PHE A 58 4.22 18.08 -9.84
N ASP A 59 3.05 18.27 -9.23
CA ASP A 59 2.03 19.22 -9.71
C ASP A 59 2.51 20.69 -9.69
N SER A 60 3.49 21.03 -8.85
CA SER A 60 4.22 22.31 -8.88
C SER A 60 5.04 22.54 -10.16
N GLY A 61 5.20 21.51 -11.00
CA GLY A 61 5.98 21.53 -12.24
C GLY A 61 7.40 20.98 -12.12
N LEU A 62 7.91 20.74 -10.90
CA LEU A 62 9.23 20.15 -10.68
C LEU A 62 9.30 18.71 -11.21
N GLN A 63 10.33 18.40 -11.99
CA GLN A 63 10.62 17.04 -12.46
C GLN A 63 11.59 16.34 -11.51
N GLY A 64 11.20 15.19 -10.97
CA GLY A 64 11.99 14.35 -10.07
C GLY A 64 11.84 14.69 -8.59
N GLY A 65 11.54 13.68 -7.79
CA GLY A 65 11.51 13.72 -6.32
C GLY A 65 12.87 13.55 -5.65
N VAL A 66 13.96 13.49 -6.42
CA VAL A 66 15.34 13.43 -5.93
C VAL A 66 16.15 14.46 -6.70
N GLN A 67 16.57 15.53 -6.03
CA GLN A 67 17.26 16.68 -6.64
C GLN A 67 18.65 16.82 -6.06
N VAL A 68 19.65 16.99 -6.92
CA VAL A 68 20.99 17.40 -6.50
C VAL A 68 21.05 18.92 -6.47
N VAL A 69 21.56 19.48 -5.37
CA VAL A 69 21.70 20.94 -5.17
C VAL A 69 23.08 21.26 -4.61
N PHE A 70 23.57 22.46 -4.91
CA PHE A 70 24.96 22.86 -4.62
C PHE A 70 25.07 23.96 -3.56
N THR A 71 23.94 24.50 -3.10
CA THR A 71 23.91 25.51 -2.04
C THR A 71 22.72 25.29 -1.11
N PRO A 72 22.79 25.77 0.15
CA PRO A 72 21.63 25.78 1.04
C PRO A 72 20.44 26.58 0.49
N ASP A 73 20.68 27.63 -0.31
CA ASP A 73 19.62 28.39 -0.95
C ASP A 73 18.91 27.59 -2.05
N GLU A 74 19.66 26.85 -2.87
CA GLU A 74 19.04 25.91 -3.84
C GLU A 74 18.26 24.80 -3.13
N ALA A 75 18.72 24.32 -1.97
CA ALA A 75 17.97 23.35 -1.16
C ALA A 75 16.61 23.91 -0.73
N MET A 76 16.56 25.16 -0.29
CA MET A 76 15.33 25.88 0.04
C MET A 76 14.39 25.98 -1.17
N GLU A 77 14.91 26.40 -2.32
CA GLU A 77 14.13 26.56 -3.55
C GLU A 77 13.50 25.25 -3.99
N LYS A 78 14.27 24.14 -4.01
CA LYS A 78 13.73 22.82 -4.36
C LYS A 78 12.71 22.34 -3.34
N ALA A 79 12.99 22.50 -2.04
CA ALA A 79 12.06 22.12 -0.98
C ALA A 79 10.72 22.88 -1.10
N LYS A 80 10.74 24.18 -1.43
CA LYS A 80 9.54 24.99 -1.66
C LYS A 80 8.65 24.45 -2.80
N MET A 81 9.25 23.85 -3.82
CA MET A 81 8.52 23.21 -4.93
C MET A 81 8.04 21.79 -4.61
N MET A 82 8.57 21.15 -3.57
CA MET A 82 8.21 19.79 -3.17
C MET A 82 7.16 19.78 -2.06
N ILE A 83 7.42 20.53 -0.98
CA ILE A 83 6.60 20.52 0.23
C ILE A 83 5.23 21.13 -0.06
N GLY A 84 4.17 20.40 0.29
CA GLY A 84 2.78 20.79 0.01
C GLY A 84 2.31 20.48 -1.41
N SER A 85 3.16 19.88 -2.25
CA SER A 85 2.85 19.49 -3.63
C SER A 85 2.68 17.98 -3.76
N ASN A 86 1.90 17.51 -4.73
CA ASN A 86 1.73 16.07 -4.96
C ASN A 86 2.78 15.52 -5.92
N LEU A 87 3.49 14.47 -5.50
CA LEU A 87 4.42 13.72 -6.33
C LEU A 87 3.68 12.57 -7.04
N ILE A 88 3.68 12.61 -8.37
CA ILE A 88 3.13 11.56 -9.22
C ILE A 88 4.30 10.68 -9.69
N THR A 89 4.19 9.37 -9.46
CA THR A 89 5.16 8.38 -9.93
C THR A 89 4.45 7.25 -10.69
N LYS A 90 5.21 6.32 -11.28
CA LYS A 90 4.62 5.10 -11.87
C LYS A 90 3.84 4.22 -10.86
N GLN A 91 4.09 4.41 -9.57
CA GLN A 91 3.48 3.63 -8.48
C GLN A 91 2.37 4.39 -7.75
N THR A 92 2.04 5.61 -8.15
CA THR A 92 0.89 6.37 -7.62
C THR A 92 -0.24 6.37 -8.63
N ASP A 93 -1.44 6.71 -8.17
CA ASP A 93 -2.50 7.11 -9.09
C ASP A 93 -2.19 8.48 -9.74
N HIS A 94 -3.13 8.97 -10.56
CA HIS A 94 -3.03 10.25 -11.25
C HIS A 94 -3.00 11.48 -10.33
N ARG A 95 -3.42 11.35 -9.07
CA ARG A 95 -3.40 12.43 -8.07
C ARG A 95 -2.05 12.54 -7.39
N GLY A 96 -1.26 11.47 -7.41
CA GLY A 96 0.02 11.41 -6.74
C GLY A 96 -0.14 11.28 -5.23
N LYS A 97 0.96 11.53 -4.51
CA LYS A 97 0.98 11.55 -3.05
C LYS A 97 1.55 12.87 -2.56
N LEU A 98 0.90 13.46 -1.56
CA LEU A 98 1.33 14.71 -0.95
C LEU A 98 2.71 14.53 -0.32
N CYS A 99 3.65 15.42 -0.67
CA CYS A 99 4.94 15.50 -0.02
C CYS A 99 4.87 16.55 1.09
N GLU A 100 4.76 16.14 2.36
CA GLU A 100 4.75 17.07 3.50
C GLU A 100 6.14 17.39 4.03
N GLU A 101 7.13 16.56 3.72
CA GLU A 101 8.50 16.74 4.19
C GLU A 101 9.53 16.21 3.19
N VAL A 102 10.73 16.76 3.28
CA VAL A 102 11.88 16.36 2.47
C VAL A 102 13.03 15.94 3.38
N MET A 103 13.81 14.97 2.91
CA MET A 103 15.09 14.64 3.51
C MET A 103 16.20 15.36 2.76
N VAL A 104 16.98 16.16 3.48
CA VAL A 104 18.19 16.82 2.99
C VAL A 104 19.36 15.94 3.39
N CYS A 105 20.10 15.38 2.44
CA CYS A 105 21.27 14.57 2.74
C CYS A 105 22.53 15.05 2.04
N LYS A 106 23.69 14.80 2.65
CA LYS A 106 24.98 15.04 2.03
C LYS A 106 25.13 14.16 0.80
N ARG A 107 25.53 14.75 -0.33
CA ARG A 107 25.88 13.95 -1.50
C ARG A 107 27.19 13.23 -1.25
N LEU A 108 27.18 11.91 -1.41
CA LEU A 108 28.40 11.10 -1.49
C LEU A 108 28.66 10.76 -2.95
N PHE A 109 29.94 10.76 -3.33
CA PHE A 109 30.36 10.36 -4.67
C PHE A 109 30.66 8.87 -4.66
N THR A 110 29.82 8.10 -5.34
CA THR A 110 29.86 6.65 -5.38
C THR A 110 30.69 6.18 -6.58
N ARG A 111 31.52 5.15 -6.39
CA ARG A 111 32.28 4.49 -7.46
C ARG A 111 31.50 3.33 -8.06
N ARG A 112 30.77 2.61 -7.20
CA ARG A 112 30.01 1.41 -7.53
C ARG A 112 28.74 1.39 -6.70
N GLU A 113 27.66 0.95 -7.31
CA GLU A 113 26.34 0.85 -6.69
C GLU A 113 25.83 -0.58 -6.82
N TYR A 114 25.41 -1.14 -5.69
CA TYR A 114 24.91 -2.49 -5.55
C TYR A 114 23.47 -2.45 -5.04
N TYR A 115 22.72 -3.51 -5.30
CA TYR A 115 21.39 -3.72 -4.75
C TYR A 115 21.47 -4.76 -3.64
N PHE A 116 20.83 -4.51 -2.50
CA PHE A 116 20.68 -5.51 -1.44
C PHE A 116 19.29 -5.44 -0.80
N SER A 117 18.65 -6.58 -0.60
CA SER A 117 17.41 -6.67 0.16
C SER A 117 17.28 -7.97 0.94
N ILE A 118 16.42 -7.94 1.95
CA ILE A 118 16.00 -9.06 2.78
C ILE A 118 14.48 -9.11 2.72
N THR A 119 13.92 -10.26 2.34
CA THR A 119 12.47 -10.46 2.35
C THR A 119 12.13 -11.89 2.77
N LEU A 120 10.84 -12.17 2.99
CA LEU A 120 10.35 -13.51 3.30
C LEU A 120 9.98 -14.22 2.00
N ASP A 121 10.72 -15.29 1.66
CA ASP A 121 10.40 -16.13 0.51
C ASP A 121 9.44 -17.25 0.92
N ARG A 122 8.35 -17.37 0.15
CA ARG A 122 7.34 -18.40 0.37
C ARG A 122 7.82 -19.78 -0.07
N ASN A 123 8.73 -19.85 -1.06
CA ASN A 123 9.22 -21.15 -1.55
C ASN A 123 10.16 -21.80 -0.55
N THR A 124 11.05 -21.02 0.07
CA THR A 124 11.93 -21.52 1.14
C THR A 124 11.33 -21.40 2.54
N SER A 125 10.14 -20.81 2.66
CA SER A 125 9.43 -20.63 3.94
C SER A 125 10.26 -19.91 5.00
N GLY A 126 11.03 -18.90 4.59
CA GLY A 126 11.94 -18.18 5.47
C GLY A 126 12.56 -16.94 4.83
N PRO A 127 13.42 -16.21 5.56
CA PRO A 127 14.12 -15.05 5.02
C PRO A 127 15.05 -15.44 3.87
N ILE A 128 15.11 -14.60 2.85
CA ILE A 128 16.05 -14.70 1.74
C ILE A 128 16.83 -13.39 1.60
N LEU A 129 18.14 -13.47 1.42
CA LEU A 129 18.98 -12.35 1.03
C LEU A 129 19.00 -12.27 -0.49
N ILE A 130 18.76 -11.09 -1.04
CA ILE A 130 18.82 -10.81 -2.47
C ILE A 130 19.88 -9.74 -2.69
N GLY A 131 20.89 -10.02 -3.50
CA GLY A 131 21.97 -9.10 -3.83
C GLY A 131 22.18 -8.98 -5.33
N SER A 132 22.67 -7.83 -5.81
CA SER A 132 23.10 -7.67 -7.20
C SER A 132 24.20 -6.62 -7.36
N SER A 133 25.06 -6.80 -8.36
CA SER A 133 26.00 -5.78 -8.83
C SER A 133 25.34 -4.65 -9.64
N ARG A 134 24.03 -4.73 -9.89
CA ARG A 134 23.23 -3.70 -10.59
C ARG A 134 22.42 -2.88 -9.58
N GLY A 135 23.10 -2.02 -8.82
CA GLY A 135 22.44 -1.06 -7.93
C GLY A 135 21.94 0.20 -8.64
N GLY A 136 21.09 0.98 -7.96
CA GLY A 136 20.59 2.27 -8.46
C GLY A 136 19.49 2.17 -9.53
N VAL A 137 19.12 0.95 -9.91
CA VAL A 137 18.10 0.64 -10.92
C VAL A 137 16.96 -0.18 -10.32
N ASN A 138 15.88 -0.34 -11.09
CA ASN A 138 14.75 -1.17 -10.68
C ASN A 138 15.16 -2.65 -10.73
N ILE A 139 15.04 -3.37 -9.61
CA ILE A 139 15.51 -4.75 -9.51
C ILE A 139 14.63 -5.73 -10.30
N GLU A 140 13.35 -5.42 -10.49
CA GLU A 140 12.44 -6.23 -11.28
C GLU A 140 12.82 -6.21 -12.78
N GLU A 141 13.28 -5.07 -13.29
CA GLU A 141 13.84 -4.93 -14.64
C GLU A 141 15.12 -5.79 -14.79
N VAL A 142 16.03 -5.73 -13.80
CA VAL A 142 17.24 -6.58 -13.79
C VAL A 142 16.89 -8.06 -13.73
N ALA A 143 15.90 -8.45 -12.93
CA ALA A 143 15.46 -9.84 -12.83
C ALA A 143 14.91 -10.39 -14.16
N ALA A 144 14.35 -9.52 -15.00
CA ALA A 144 13.84 -9.90 -16.31
C ALA A 144 14.94 -9.90 -17.39
N SER A 145 15.91 -8.98 -17.33
CA SER A 145 16.93 -8.81 -18.38
C SER A 145 18.25 -9.55 -18.12
N GLU A 146 18.71 -9.59 -16.87
CA GLU A 146 19.99 -10.14 -16.42
C GLU A 146 19.79 -10.96 -15.12
N PRO A 147 18.98 -12.04 -15.13
CA PRO A 147 18.67 -12.82 -13.92
C PRO A 147 19.92 -13.39 -13.22
N GLU A 148 20.99 -13.66 -13.97
CA GLU A 148 22.28 -14.13 -13.46
C GLU A 148 23.03 -13.09 -12.61
N ALA A 149 22.69 -11.80 -12.75
CA ALA A 149 23.23 -10.73 -11.92
C ALA A 149 22.60 -10.70 -10.51
N ILE A 150 21.58 -11.52 -10.25
CA ILE A 150 20.87 -11.58 -8.98
C ILE A 150 21.32 -12.81 -8.19
N VAL A 151 21.87 -12.54 -7.02
CA VAL A 151 22.27 -13.53 -6.03
C VAL A 151 21.12 -13.69 -5.05
N LYS A 152 20.68 -14.93 -4.81
CA LYS A 152 19.64 -15.26 -3.83
C LYS A 152 20.17 -16.31 -2.86
N ILE A 153 20.17 -15.99 -1.57
CA ILE A 153 20.69 -16.87 -0.51
C ILE A 153 19.62 -17.03 0.57
N PRO A 154 18.93 -18.18 0.62
CA PRO A 154 17.98 -18.51 1.69
C PRO A 154 18.68 -18.61 3.04
N ILE A 155 18.01 -18.17 4.10
CA ILE A 155 18.56 -18.15 5.46
C ILE A 155 17.73 -19.05 6.37
N ASP A 156 18.41 -19.98 7.06
CA ASP A 156 17.83 -20.72 8.17
C ASP A 156 17.58 -19.75 9.35
N MET A 157 16.33 -19.65 9.81
CA MET A 157 15.96 -18.74 10.89
C MET A 157 16.58 -19.09 12.25
N SER A 158 16.90 -20.36 12.49
CA SER A 158 17.52 -20.85 13.72
C SER A 158 18.98 -20.41 13.79
N VAL A 159 19.68 -20.38 12.66
CA VAL A 159 21.09 -19.99 12.55
C VAL A 159 21.24 -18.48 12.35
N GLY A 160 20.45 -17.91 11.43
CA GLY A 160 20.58 -16.54 10.97
C GLY A 160 21.74 -16.32 10.00
N VAL A 161 22.08 -15.05 9.77
CA VAL A 161 23.21 -14.67 8.90
C VAL A 161 24.51 -14.74 9.69
N THR A 162 25.35 -15.73 9.36
CA THR A 162 26.70 -15.87 9.90
C THR A 162 27.69 -14.97 9.14
N PRO A 163 28.89 -14.70 9.70
CA PRO A 163 29.93 -13.96 8.99
C PRO A 163 30.32 -14.58 7.65
N GLU A 164 30.34 -15.91 7.55
CA GLU A 164 30.64 -16.63 6.31
C GLU A 164 29.57 -16.38 5.25
N ILE A 165 28.29 -16.45 5.63
CA ILE A 165 27.16 -16.15 4.72
C ILE A 165 27.23 -14.70 4.26
N ALA A 166 27.43 -13.76 5.19
CA ALA A 166 27.50 -12.34 4.84
C ALA A 166 28.67 -12.03 3.90
N THR A 167 29.82 -12.70 4.10
CA THR A 167 31.01 -12.57 3.25
C THR A 167 30.77 -13.16 1.86
N ASP A 168 30.14 -14.33 1.77
CA ASP A 168 29.77 -14.95 0.50
C ASP A 168 28.81 -14.05 -0.30
N VAL A 169 27.79 -13.48 0.34
CA VAL A 169 26.87 -12.51 -0.29
C VAL A 169 27.63 -11.29 -0.81
N ALA A 170 28.45 -10.66 0.02
CA ALA A 170 29.21 -9.46 -0.35
C ALA A 170 30.14 -9.72 -1.55
N ASN A 171 30.85 -10.86 -1.54
CA ASN A 171 31.73 -11.26 -2.63
C ASN A 171 30.94 -11.53 -3.93
N LYS A 172 29.81 -12.23 -3.84
CA LYS A 172 28.95 -12.51 -5.00
C LYS A 172 28.29 -11.26 -5.58
N MET A 173 28.04 -10.24 -4.74
CA MET A 173 27.60 -8.92 -5.21
C MET A 173 28.71 -8.16 -5.95
N GLY A 174 29.97 -8.56 -5.80
CA GLY A 174 31.13 -7.96 -6.48
C GLY A 174 31.93 -6.97 -5.63
N PHE A 175 31.69 -6.91 -4.31
CA PHE A 175 32.60 -6.18 -3.41
C PHE A 175 33.97 -6.86 -3.34
N CYS A 176 35.02 -6.07 -3.11
CA CYS A 176 36.39 -6.56 -3.04
C CYS A 176 37.16 -5.87 -1.90
N GLY A 177 38.23 -6.53 -1.42
CA GLY A 177 39.12 -5.97 -0.40
C GLY A 177 38.39 -5.52 0.87
N ASP A 178 38.78 -4.38 1.44
CA ASP A 178 38.19 -3.85 2.67
C ASP A 178 36.70 -3.53 2.53
N CYS A 179 36.24 -3.18 1.32
CA CYS A 179 34.82 -2.94 1.06
C CYS A 179 33.99 -4.23 1.19
N ALA A 180 34.54 -5.40 0.86
CA ALA A 180 33.84 -6.66 1.07
C ALA A 180 33.61 -6.97 2.55
N THR A 181 34.63 -6.70 3.39
CA THR A 181 34.53 -6.84 4.84
C THR A 181 33.48 -5.89 5.43
N GLN A 182 33.51 -4.61 5.02
CA GLN A 182 32.51 -3.62 5.45
C GLN A 182 31.09 -4.00 5.00
N ALA A 183 30.92 -4.43 3.75
CA ALA A 183 29.63 -4.87 3.22
C ALA A 183 29.10 -6.09 3.98
N ALA A 184 29.94 -7.09 4.28
CA ALA A 184 29.56 -8.26 5.07
C ALA A 184 29.10 -7.86 6.48
N GLU A 185 29.81 -6.94 7.15
CA GLU A 185 29.39 -6.44 8.46
C GLU A 185 28.02 -5.74 8.39
N ILE A 186 27.82 -4.89 7.38
CA ILE A 186 26.55 -4.20 7.12
C ILE A 186 25.44 -5.22 6.87
N ILE A 187 25.64 -6.23 6.02
CA ILE A 187 24.66 -7.29 5.72
C ILE A 187 24.22 -8.01 7.01
N GLY A 188 25.17 -8.36 7.88
CA GLY A 188 24.88 -8.97 9.18
C GLY A 188 24.04 -8.06 10.09
N LYS A 189 24.35 -6.76 10.13
CA LYS A 189 23.57 -5.76 10.89
C LYS A 189 22.17 -5.55 10.30
N LEU A 190 22.03 -5.50 8.97
CA LEU A 190 20.74 -5.37 8.28
C LEU A 190 19.83 -6.56 8.60
N TYR A 191 20.38 -7.78 8.62
CA TYR A 191 19.60 -8.97 9.00
C TYR A 191 19.14 -8.93 10.47
N LYS A 192 19.99 -8.48 11.39
CA LYS A 192 19.61 -8.27 12.80
C LYS A 192 18.48 -7.25 12.91
N LEU A 193 18.57 -6.13 12.19
CA LEU A 193 17.52 -5.12 12.16
C LEU A 193 16.21 -5.66 11.57
N PHE A 194 16.29 -6.38 10.45
CA PHE A 194 15.14 -7.02 9.79
C PHE A 194 14.37 -7.92 10.77
N ARG A 195 15.07 -8.77 11.52
CA ARG A 195 14.46 -9.62 12.55
C ARG A 195 13.90 -8.82 13.73
N LYS A 196 14.67 -7.87 14.26
CA LYS A 196 14.30 -7.07 15.43
C LYS A 196 13.06 -6.21 15.19
N SER A 197 12.85 -5.77 13.95
CA SER A 197 11.75 -4.89 13.55
C SER A 197 10.50 -5.63 13.05
N ASP A 198 10.50 -6.96 13.01
CA ASP A 198 9.44 -7.75 12.35
C ASP A 198 9.17 -7.26 10.91
N ALA A 199 10.25 -6.96 10.17
CA ALA A 199 10.13 -6.51 8.79
C ALA A 199 9.77 -7.67 7.86
N THR A 200 8.94 -7.40 6.85
CA THR A 200 8.67 -8.31 5.72
C THR A 200 9.53 -8.00 4.51
N LEU A 201 10.03 -6.76 4.42
CA LEU A 201 11.01 -6.32 3.44
C LEU A 201 11.91 -5.25 4.08
N LEU A 202 13.22 -5.42 3.91
CA LEU A 202 14.23 -4.38 4.09
C LEU A 202 15.05 -4.32 2.81
N GLU A 203 14.99 -3.20 2.11
CA GLU A 203 15.68 -2.98 0.83
C GLU A 203 16.60 -1.75 0.91
N ILE A 204 17.83 -1.92 0.45
CA ILE A 204 18.86 -0.89 0.30
C ILE A 204 19.18 -0.76 -1.18
N ASN A 205 18.77 0.35 -1.80
CA ASN A 205 18.99 0.59 -3.23
C ASN A 205 19.35 2.05 -3.53
N PRO A 206 20.65 2.41 -3.66
CA PRO A 206 21.81 1.52 -3.65
C PRO A 206 22.46 1.32 -2.28
N MET A 207 23.13 0.18 -2.11
CA MET A 207 24.29 0.02 -1.22
C MET A 207 25.54 0.37 -2.03
N ALA A 208 26.32 1.35 -1.62
CA ALA A 208 27.33 1.95 -2.49
C ALA A 208 28.73 2.02 -1.84
N GLU A 209 29.76 1.87 -2.68
CA GLU A 209 31.15 2.17 -2.35
C GLU A 209 31.44 3.64 -2.70
N ASP A 210 31.94 4.43 -1.76
CA ASP A 210 32.35 5.81 -2.01
C ASP A 210 33.77 5.90 -2.60
N VAL A 211 34.17 7.10 -3.02
CA VAL A 211 35.52 7.37 -3.54
C VAL A 211 36.66 7.10 -2.55
N ASN A 212 36.35 6.99 -1.26
CA ASN A 212 37.33 6.74 -0.19
C ASN A 212 37.39 5.26 0.24
N GLY A 213 36.65 4.37 -0.41
CA GLY A 213 36.62 2.94 -0.07
C GLY A 213 35.75 2.60 1.14
N ASN A 214 34.78 3.43 1.48
CA ASN A 214 33.78 3.16 2.51
C ASN A 214 32.47 2.68 1.88
N VAL A 215 31.78 1.76 2.57
CA VAL A 215 30.46 1.26 2.15
C VAL A 215 29.35 2.01 2.88
N TYR A 216 28.35 2.47 2.13
CA TYR A 216 27.20 3.22 2.64
C TYR A 216 25.87 2.62 2.14
N CYS A 217 24.85 2.63 2.99
CA CYS A 217 23.46 2.47 2.58
C CYS A 217 22.92 3.85 2.18
N MET A 218 22.60 4.04 0.90
CA MET A 218 22.22 5.36 0.35
C MET A 218 20.71 5.62 0.36
N ASP A 219 19.91 4.57 0.41
CA ASP A 219 18.45 4.57 0.46
C ASP A 219 18.01 3.38 1.31
N CYS A 220 16.83 3.49 1.94
CA CYS A 220 16.28 2.42 2.76
C CYS A 220 14.76 2.37 2.63
N LYS A 221 14.25 1.22 2.22
CA LYS A 221 12.82 0.93 2.17
C LYS A 221 12.51 -0.22 3.12
N MET A 222 11.65 0.04 4.11
CA MET A 222 11.25 -0.95 5.12
C MET A 222 9.73 -1.14 5.16
N LEU A 223 9.30 -2.39 5.05
CA LEU A 223 7.92 -2.82 5.28
C LEU A 223 7.88 -3.68 6.53
N LEU A 224 6.97 -3.36 7.43
CA LEU A 224 6.75 -4.05 8.70
C LEU A 224 5.57 -5.01 8.56
N ASP A 225 5.62 -6.14 9.25
CA ASP A 225 4.48 -7.03 9.40
C ASP A 225 3.41 -6.37 10.29
N THR A 226 2.23 -6.10 9.72
CA THR A 226 1.09 -5.54 10.46
C THR A 226 0.63 -6.44 11.59
N ASN A 227 0.81 -7.76 11.49
CA ASN A 227 0.45 -8.68 12.56
C ASN A 227 1.37 -8.56 13.79
N ALA A 228 2.55 -7.94 13.65
CA ALA A 228 3.49 -7.71 14.74
C ALA A 228 3.29 -6.37 15.47
N GLU A 229 2.27 -5.58 15.10
CA GLU A 229 2.00 -4.26 15.67
C GLU A 229 1.97 -4.26 17.21
N PHE A 230 1.34 -5.28 17.80
CA PHE A 230 1.20 -5.41 19.25
C PHE A 230 2.54 -5.40 20.01
N ARG A 231 3.64 -5.83 19.37
CA ARG A 231 5.00 -5.87 19.94
C ARG A 231 5.96 -4.87 19.30
N GLN A 232 5.52 -4.13 18.27
CA GLN A 232 6.31 -3.13 17.53
C GLN A 232 5.71 -1.73 17.63
N GLN A 233 5.03 -1.40 18.73
CA GLN A 233 4.28 -0.16 18.89
C GLN A 233 5.10 1.10 18.56
N GLU A 234 6.36 1.17 18.98
CA GLU A 234 7.23 2.31 18.69
C GLU A 234 7.51 2.50 17.19
N LEU A 235 7.66 1.41 16.43
CA LEU A 235 7.84 1.50 14.98
C LEU A 235 6.54 1.89 14.27
N PHE A 236 5.39 1.43 14.77
CA PHE A 236 4.09 1.76 14.19
C PHE A 236 3.69 3.21 14.43
N LYS A 237 4.17 3.84 15.51
CA LYS A 237 4.05 5.29 15.73
C LYS A 237 4.77 6.14 14.66
N LEU A 238 5.75 5.57 13.94
CA LEU A 238 6.47 6.24 12.86
C LEU A 238 5.75 6.15 11.51
N LYS A 239 4.67 5.38 11.41
CA LYS A 239 3.90 5.28 10.16
C LYS A 239 3.22 6.61 9.88
N ASP A 240 3.35 7.06 8.64
CA ASP A 240 2.70 8.25 8.14
C ASP A 240 1.34 7.89 7.53
N SER A 241 0.29 7.99 8.35
CA SER A 241 -1.08 7.73 7.90
C SER A 241 -1.56 8.75 6.88
N LYS A 242 -0.99 9.96 6.81
CA LYS A 242 -1.50 11.01 5.91
C LYS A 242 -1.27 10.71 4.43
N GLN A 243 -0.35 9.79 4.13
CA GLN A 243 -0.13 9.30 2.76
C GLN A 243 -1.04 8.13 2.38
N GLU A 244 -1.78 7.58 3.34
CA GLU A 244 -2.81 6.57 3.12
C GLU A 244 -4.12 7.22 2.66
N ASP A 245 -5.00 6.44 2.06
CA ASP A 245 -6.29 6.94 1.64
C ASP A 245 -7.17 7.24 2.88
N PRO A 246 -7.80 8.43 2.99
CA PRO A 246 -8.69 8.73 4.11
C PRO A 246 -9.80 7.70 4.31
N LEU A 247 -10.27 7.08 3.22
CA LEU A 247 -11.28 6.03 3.28
C LEU A 247 -10.72 4.69 3.79
N GLU A 248 -9.46 4.38 3.48
CA GLU A 248 -8.76 3.20 4.01
C GLU A 248 -8.49 3.36 5.51
N ILE A 249 -8.09 4.55 5.95
CA ILE A 249 -7.92 4.87 7.38
C ILE A 249 -9.25 4.69 8.13
N ARG A 250 -10.33 5.25 7.57
CA ARG A 250 -11.68 5.14 8.14
C ARG A 250 -12.14 3.69 8.23
N ALA A 251 -11.88 2.91 7.19
CA ALA A 251 -12.16 1.47 7.16
C ALA A 251 -11.38 0.72 8.24
N ALA A 252 -10.07 0.96 8.35
CA ALA A 252 -9.22 0.33 9.35
C ALA A 252 -9.69 0.63 10.79
N ALA A 253 -10.12 1.86 11.07
CA ALA A 253 -10.69 2.24 12.37
C ALA A 253 -11.99 1.48 12.71
N ALA A 254 -12.73 1.03 11.69
CA ALA A 254 -13.92 0.18 11.82
C ALA A 254 -13.61 -1.32 11.72
N ASN A 255 -12.33 -1.70 11.66
CA ASN A 255 -11.85 -3.06 11.44
C ASN A 255 -12.37 -3.68 10.13
N LEU A 256 -12.36 -2.89 9.06
CA LEU A 256 -12.73 -3.28 7.70
C LEU A 256 -11.48 -3.24 6.80
N ASN A 257 -11.29 -4.27 5.98
CA ASN A 257 -10.23 -4.27 4.97
C ASN A 257 -10.77 -3.62 3.70
N TYR A 258 -10.39 -2.37 3.43
CA TYR A 258 -10.83 -1.61 2.27
C TYR A 258 -9.64 -1.22 1.40
N ILE A 259 -9.79 -1.25 0.09
CA ILE A 259 -8.84 -0.66 -0.87
C ILE A 259 -9.66 0.06 -1.94
N ARG A 260 -9.35 1.33 -2.19
CA ARG A 260 -10.05 2.10 -3.24
C ARG A 260 -9.53 1.72 -4.63
N LEU A 261 -10.44 1.57 -5.58
CA LEU A 261 -10.16 1.34 -7.00
C LEU A 261 -10.80 2.43 -7.87
N ASP A 262 -10.60 2.33 -9.18
CA ASP A 262 -11.03 3.35 -10.15
C ASP A 262 -12.42 3.14 -10.75
N GLY A 263 -13.06 2.01 -10.47
CA GLY A 263 -14.37 1.70 -11.02
C GLY A 263 -15.54 2.44 -10.39
N ASN A 264 -16.74 2.00 -10.76
CA ASN A 264 -18.02 2.63 -10.42
C ASN A 264 -19.03 1.68 -9.75
N ILE A 265 -18.69 0.40 -9.55
CA ILE A 265 -19.51 -0.57 -8.84
C ILE A 265 -18.90 -0.85 -7.46
N GLY A 266 -19.57 -0.39 -6.42
CA GLY A 266 -19.17 -0.65 -5.04
C GLY A 266 -19.30 -2.13 -4.69
N CYS A 267 -18.34 -2.68 -3.97
CA CYS A 267 -18.35 -4.07 -3.53
C CYS A 267 -18.34 -4.16 -1.99
N MET A 268 -19.21 -4.98 -1.41
CA MET A 268 -19.16 -5.34 0.01
C MET A 268 -19.29 -6.85 0.16
N VAL A 269 -18.24 -7.50 0.64
CA VAL A 269 -18.13 -8.96 0.64
C VAL A 269 -17.55 -9.45 1.97
N ASN A 270 -17.85 -10.68 2.37
CA ASN A 270 -17.18 -11.32 3.49
C ASN A 270 -16.16 -12.36 3.00
N GLY A 271 -14.93 -12.25 3.50
CA GLY A 271 -13.78 -13.06 3.12
C GLY A 271 -13.03 -12.51 1.89
N ALA A 272 -11.73 -12.22 2.07
CA ALA A 272 -10.86 -11.66 1.05
C ALA A 272 -10.87 -12.42 -0.29
N GLY A 273 -10.90 -13.77 -0.26
CA GLY A 273 -10.95 -14.57 -1.49
C GLY A 273 -12.25 -14.37 -2.28
N LEU A 274 -13.39 -14.31 -1.60
CA LEU A 274 -14.68 -14.05 -2.24
C LEU A 274 -14.77 -12.59 -2.70
N ALA A 275 -14.17 -11.65 -1.97
CA ALA A 275 -14.11 -10.24 -2.36
C ALA A 275 -13.36 -10.07 -3.67
N MET A 276 -12.19 -10.71 -3.83
CA MET A 276 -11.44 -10.74 -5.08
C MET A 276 -12.25 -11.38 -6.22
N ALA A 277 -12.84 -12.56 -5.99
CA ALA A 277 -13.66 -13.21 -7.01
C ALA A 277 -14.89 -12.38 -7.43
N THR A 278 -15.45 -11.59 -6.52
CA THR A 278 -16.58 -10.69 -6.80
C THR A 278 -16.15 -9.53 -7.69
N MET A 279 -14.97 -8.95 -7.45
CA MET A 279 -14.41 -7.93 -8.34
C MET A 279 -14.10 -8.50 -9.73
N ASP A 280 -13.51 -9.69 -9.78
CA ASP A 280 -13.17 -10.37 -11.03
C ASP A 280 -14.41 -10.68 -11.88
N ILE A 281 -15.49 -11.17 -11.25
CA ILE A 281 -16.72 -11.50 -11.99
C ILE A 281 -17.47 -10.23 -12.45
N ILE A 282 -17.42 -9.12 -11.69
CA ILE A 282 -17.91 -7.82 -12.17
C ILE A 282 -17.15 -7.42 -13.44
N LYS A 283 -15.81 -7.50 -13.40
CA LYS A 283 -14.95 -7.16 -14.53
C LYS A 283 -15.18 -8.07 -15.73
N LEU A 284 -15.38 -9.37 -15.49
CA LEU A 284 -15.71 -10.36 -16.52
C LEU A 284 -16.99 -10.01 -17.28
N HIS A 285 -17.99 -9.45 -16.59
CA HIS A 285 -19.25 -8.99 -17.20
C HIS A 285 -19.19 -7.54 -17.73
N GLY A 286 -18.00 -6.93 -17.79
CA GLY A 286 -17.78 -5.60 -18.38
C GLY A 286 -17.96 -4.42 -17.44
N GLY A 287 -18.19 -4.66 -16.14
CA GLY A 287 -18.23 -3.60 -15.14
C GLY A 287 -16.85 -3.23 -14.59
N GLU A 288 -16.80 -2.14 -13.83
CA GLU A 288 -15.56 -1.71 -13.16
C GLU A 288 -15.77 -1.69 -11.63
N PRO A 289 -15.10 -2.57 -10.86
CA PRO A 289 -15.18 -2.54 -9.41
C PRO A 289 -14.56 -1.25 -8.85
N ALA A 290 -15.30 -0.55 -8.00
CA ALA A 290 -14.89 0.72 -7.39
C ALA A 290 -14.00 0.54 -6.15
N ASN A 291 -14.04 -0.63 -5.53
CA ASN A 291 -13.28 -0.93 -4.32
C ASN A 291 -13.16 -2.43 -4.08
N PHE A 292 -12.16 -2.81 -3.30
CA PHE A 292 -12.13 -4.04 -2.51
C PHE A 292 -12.68 -3.71 -1.11
N LEU A 293 -13.58 -4.53 -0.56
CA LEU A 293 -13.99 -4.43 0.84
C LEU A 293 -14.34 -5.80 1.39
N ASP A 294 -13.60 -6.23 2.41
CA ASP A 294 -13.87 -7.42 3.21
C ASP A 294 -14.36 -7.02 4.62
N VAL A 295 -15.63 -7.34 4.92
CA VAL A 295 -16.25 -7.11 6.25
C VAL A 295 -15.91 -8.19 7.28
N GLY A 296 -15.27 -9.28 6.85
CA GLY A 296 -14.96 -10.44 7.69
C GLY A 296 -16.17 -11.34 8.00
N GLY A 297 -15.89 -12.48 8.64
CA GLY A 297 -16.92 -13.49 8.95
C GLY A 297 -17.82 -13.18 10.15
N GLY A 298 -17.62 -12.06 10.85
CA GLY A 298 -18.33 -11.73 12.09
C GLY A 298 -18.90 -10.31 12.10
N ALA A 299 -19.15 -9.72 10.94
CA ALA A 299 -19.51 -8.31 10.81
C ALA A 299 -20.79 -7.93 11.60
N THR A 300 -20.73 -6.82 12.33
CA THR A 300 -21.89 -6.24 13.03
C THR A 300 -22.71 -5.32 12.13
N VAL A 301 -23.91 -4.94 12.58
CA VAL A 301 -24.76 -3.96 11.89
C VAL A 301 -24.03 -2.62 11.69
N GLU A 302 -23.27 -2.19 12.69
CA GLU A 302 -22.49 -0.96 12.69
C GLU A 302 -21.38 -1.03 11.64
N GLN A 303 -20.65 -2.15 11.56
CA GLN A 303 -19.61 -2.35 10.55
C GLN A 303 -20.18 -2.36 9.13
N VAL A 304 -21.33 -2.99 8.92
CA VAL A 304 -22.04 -2.95 7.63
C VAL A 304 -22.46 -1.52 7.27
N THR A 305 -23.00 -0.79 8.24
CA THR A 305 -23.41 0.61 8.03
C THR A 305 -22.21 1.49 7.68
N GLU A 306 -21.07 1.30 8.35
CA GLU A 306 -19.85 2.03 8.09
C GLU A 306 -19.24 1.65 6.72
N ALA A 307 -19.31 0.39 6.32
CA ALA A 307 -18.92 -0.06 4.99
C ALA A 307 -19.71 0.66 3.89
N PHE A 308 -21.04 0.81 4.05
CA PHE A 308 -21.84 1.62 3.13
C PHE A 308 -21.40 3.08 3.11
N LYS A 309 -21.18 3.70 4.28
CA LYS A 309 -20.68 5.09 4.38
C LYS A 309 -19.36 5.29 3.65
N ILE A 310 -18.47 4.30 3.69
CA ILE A 310 -17.18 4.33 2.99
C ILE A 310 -17.35 4.18 1.49
N ILE A 311 -18.14 3.18 1.04
CA ILE A 311 -18.40 2.93 -0.39
C ILE A 311 -19.08 4.15 -1.03
N THR A 312 -20.04 4.75 -0.35
CA THR A 312 -20.83 5.88 -0.89
C THR A 312 -20.22 7.24 -0.56
N ALA A 313 -19.01 7.30 0.00
CA ALA A 313 -18.34 8.57 0.29
C ALA A 313 -18.07 9.37 -0.99
N ASP A 314 -17.90 8.70 -2.13
CA ASP A 314 -17.84 9.31 -3.46
C ASP A 314 -19.15 9.07 -4.23
N GLU A 315 -20.18 9.84 -3.90
CA GLU A 315 -21.54 9.72 -4.43
C GLU A 315 -21.61 9.80 -5.96
N LYS A 316 -20.63 10.47 -6.59
CA LYS A 316 -20.58 10.69 -8.04
C LYS A 316 -19.88 9.56 -8.78
N LYS A 317 -18.99 8.83 -8.11
CA LYS A 317 -18.23 7.74 -8.73
C LYS A 317 -19.00 6.42 -8.69
N VAL A 318 -19.64 6.10 -7.55
CA VAL A 318 -20.37 4.84 -7.41
C VAL A 318 -21.77 4.96 -8.00
N ASN A 319 -22.10 4.07 -8.93
CA ASN A 319 -23.37 4.01 -9.64
C ASN A 319 -24.28 2.89 -9.09
N ALA A 320 -23.70 1.81 -8.58
CA ALA A 320 -24.41 0.66 -8.03
C ALA A 320 -23.53 -0.05 -6.98
N ILE A 321 -24.14 -0.84 -6.10
CA ILE A 321 -23.41 -1.63 -5.09
C ILE A 321 -23.78 -3.10 -5.24
N LEU A 322 -22.78 -3.98 -5.27
CA LEU A 322 -22.94 -5.42 -5.11
C LEU A 322 -22.55 -5.84 -3.69
N VAL A 323 -23.52 -6.35 -2.95
CA VAL A 323 -23.31 -7.01 -1.67
C VAL A 323 -23.34 -8.51 -1.89
N ASN A 324 -22.22 -9.19 -1.68
CA ASN A 324 -22.13 -10.64 -1.82
C ASN A 324 -21.69 -11.25 -0.49
N ILE A 325 -22.63 -11.87 0.22
CA ILE A 325 -22.35 -12.47 1.52
C ILE A 325 -22.63 -13.97 1.46
N PHE A 326 -21.60 -14.75 1.78
CA PHE A 326 -21.72 -16.19 1.99
C PHE A 326 -21.71 -16.51 3.48
N GLY A 327 -22.89 -16.85 3.99
CA GLY A 327 -23.17 -17.19 5.37
C GLY A 327 -22.62 -18.57 5.76
N GLY A 328 -21.77 -18.55 6.77
CA GLY A 328 -21.44 -19.71 7.61
C GLY A 328 -21.87 -19.41 9.05
N ILE A 329 -20.98 -18.76 9.80
CA ILE A 329 -21.27 -18.25 11.15
C ILE A 329 -22.08 -16.93 11.16
N MET A 330 -22.23 -16.28 10.01
CA MET A 330 -22.94 -15.01 9.88
C MET A 330 -24.45 -15.21 9.76
N ARG A 331 -25.19 -14.38 10.50
CA ARG A 331 -26.65 -14.30 10.47
C ARG A 331 -27.13 -13.38 9.33
N CYS A 332 -27.71 -13.97 8.29
CA CYS A 332 -28.22 -13.25 7.12
C CYS A 332 -29.30 -12.20 7.45
N ASP A 333 -30.08 -12.42 8.51
CA ASP A 333 -31.09 -11.47 8.98
C ASP A 333 -30.45 -10.20 9.58
N VAL A 334 -29.37 -10.35 10.34
CA VAL A 334 -28.58 -9.22 10.87
C VAL A 334 -27.99 -8.40 9.73
N ILE A 335 -27.50 -9.06 8.68
CA ILE A 335 -26.96 -8.40 7.49
C ILE A 335 -28.04 -7.68 6.70
N ALA A 336 -29.19 -8.33 6.46
CA ALA A 336 -30.32 -7.68 5.80
C ALA A 336 -30.80 -6.45 6.59
N GLN A 337 -30.90 -6.55 7.91
CA GLN A 337 -31.21 -5.41 8.78
C GLN A 337 -30.16 -4.30 8.67
N GLY A 338 -28.87 -4.64 8.65
CA GLY A 338 -27.78 -3.69 8.46
C GLY A 338 -27.84 -2.97 7.12
N ILE A 339 -28.09 -3.69 6.03
CA ILE A 339 -28.27 -3.11 4.69
C ILE A 339 -29.48 -2.16 4.67
N ILE A 340 -30.63 -2.60 5.20
CA ILE A 340 -31.86 -1.78 5.24
C ILE A 340 -31.65 -0.52 6.09
N LYS A 341 -31.01 -0.66 7.25
CA LYS A 341 -30.69 0.46 8.14
C LYS A 341 -29.77 1.46 7.45
N ALA A 342 -28.67 0.99 6.86
CA ALA A 342 -27.72 1.82 6.15
C ALA A 342 -28.36 2.54 4.96
N ALA A 343 -29.15 1.82 4.16
CA ALA A 343 -29.84 2.39 3.00
C ALA A 343 -30.85 3.47 3.39
N LYS A 344 -31.54 3.33 4.52
CA LYS A 344 -32.46 4.36 5.06
C LYS A 344 -31.72 5.54 5.68
N GLU A 345 -30.69 5.28 6.49
CA GLU A 345 -29.92 6.31 7.18
C GLU A 345 -29.17 7.21 6.19
N LEU A 346 -28.67 6.64 5.09
CA LEU A 346 -27.90 7.35 4.07
C LEU A 346 -28.73 7.82 2.87
N ASP A 347 -30.06 7.59 2.86
CA ASP A 347 -30.95 7.88 1.73
C ASP A 347 -30.37 7.41 0.37
N LEU A 348 -29.96 6.14 0.29
CA LEU A 348 -29.26 5.63 -0.89
C LEU A 348 -30.16 5.58 -2.11
N LYS A 349 -29.81 6.39 -3.12
CA LYS A 349 -30.52 6.47 -4.41
C LYS A 349 -30.01 5.48 -5.45
N ILE A 350 -28.78 4.98 -5.28
CA ILE A 350 -28.17 4.01 -6.18
C ILE A 350 -28.74 2.60 -5.94
N PRO A 351 -28.90 1.78 -6.99
CA PRO A 351 -29.36 0.40 -6.85
C PRO A 351 -28.34 -0.46 -6.08
N ILE A 352 -28.87 -1.32 -5.22
CA ILE A 352 -28.09 -2.30 -4.46
C ILE A 352 -28.50 -3.69 -4.92
N VAL A 353 -27.56 -4.47 -5.43
CA VAL A 353 -27.76 -5.89 -5.72
C VAL A 353 -27.22 -6.69 -4.55
N VAL A 354 -28.03 -7.59 -4.00
CA VAL A 354 -27.69 -8.36 -2.81
C VAL A 354 -27.76 -9.85 -3.12
N ARG A 355 -26.66 -10.55 -2.90
CA ARG A 355 -26.62 -12.02 -2.91
C ARG A 355 -26.28 -12.51 -1.51
N LEU A 356 -27.25 -13.16 -0.87
CA LEU A 356 -27.09 -13.82 0.43
C LEU A 356 -27.21 -15.33 0.21
N GLN A 357 -26.21 -16.11 0.64
CA GLN A 357 -26.31 -17.57 0.67
C GLN A 357 -25.86 -18.15 2.00
N VAL A 358 -26.27 -19.39 2.32
CA VAL A 358 -25.85 -20.12 3.52
C VAL A 358 -25.56 -21.58 3.15
N LEU A 359 -24.51 -22.16 3.72
CA LEU A 359 -24.23 -23.59 3.59
C LEU A 359 -25.14 -24.40 4.53
N MET A 360 -26.31 -24.80 4.04
CA MET A 360 -27.33 -25.60 4.74
C MET A 360 -27.96 -24.98 6.00
N VAL A 361 -29.19 -25.42 6.28
CA VAL A 361 -29.92 -25.18 7.53
C VAL A 361 -29.19 -25.88 8.68
N THR A 362 -28.16 -25.27 9.25
CA THR A 362 -27.54 -25.77 10.48
C THR A 362 -27.91 -24.91 11.67
N PHE A 363 -28.46 -25.55 12.72
CA PHE A 363 -28.65 -25.22 14.15
C PHE A 363 -28.93 -23.77 14.61
N SER A 364 -28.48 -22.71 13.94
CA SER A 364 -28.65 -21.30 14.29
C SER A 364 -29.87 -20.61 13.68
N GLY A 365 -30.68 -21.32 12.87
CA GLY A 365 -31.92 -20.76 12.33
C GLY A 365 -31.73 -19.63 11.30
N THR A 366 -30.57 -19.56 10.62
CA THR A 366 -30.30 -18.52 9.62
C THR A 366 -31.14 -18.73 8.37
N LYS A 367 -32.27 -18.00 8.26
CA LYS A 367 -33.21 -18.13 7.15
C LYS A 367 -32.93 -17.07 6.09
N VAL A 368 -32.28 -17.49 5.00
CA VAL A 368 -32.07 -16.66 3.79
C VAL A 368 -33.42 -16.14 3.27
N GLU A 369 -34.47 -16.95 3.32
CA GLU A 369 -35.81 -16.57 2.89
C GLU A 369 -36.40 -15.43 3.74
N ASP A 370 -36.21 -15.46 5.07
CA ASP A 370 -36.65 -14.36 5.94
C ASP A 370 -35.87 -13.07 5.62
N ALA A 371 -34.57 -13.19 5.33
CA ALA A 371 -33.74 -12.03 4.92
C ALA A 371 -34.19 -11.45 3.57
N LYS A 372 -34.52 -12.30 2.58
CA LYS A 372 -35.07 -11.87 1.29
C LYS A 372 -36.44 -11.22 1.46
N ALA A 373 -37.32 -11.79 2.30
CA ALA A 373 -38.62 -11.20 2.61
C ALA A 373 -38.49 -9.84 3.31
N LEU A 374 -37.53 -9.69 4.23
CA LEU A 374 -37.21 -8.41 4.87
C LEU A 374 -36.75 -7.37 3.86
N ILE A 375 -35.92 -7.76 2.90
CA ILE A 375 -35.46 -6.90 1.82
C ILE A 375 -36.64 -6.49 0.91
N ALA A 376 -37.46 -7.44 0.47
CA ALA A 376 -38.61 -7.18 -0.40
C ALA A 376 -39.65 -6.24 0.24
N THR A 377 -39.90 -6.39 1.54
CA THR A 377 -40.84 -5.53 2.29
C THR A 377 -40.30 -4.13 2.58
N SER A 378 -39.00 -3.90 2.44
CA SER A 378 -38.37 -2.61 2.77
C SER A 378 -38.73 -1.46 1.82
N GLN A 379 -39.26 -1.76 0.62
CA GLN A 379 -39.50 -0.82 -0.48
C GLN A 379 -38.26 -0.04 -0.94
N LEU A 380 -37.07 -0.49 -0.56
CA LEU A 380 -35.80 0.09 -0.98
C LEU A 380 -35.37 -0.50 -2.33
N ARG A 381 -34.45 0.19 -3.02
CA ARG A 381 -33.90 -0.23 -4.33
C ARG A 381 -32.88 -1.37 -4.17
N ILE A 382 -33.31 -2.47 -3.54
CA ILE A 382 -32.49 -3.62 -3.22
C ILE A 382 -33.01 -4.82 -4.01
N LEU A 383 -32.17 -5.36 -4.90
CA LEU A 383 -32.48 -6.52 -5.74
C LEU A 383 -31.80 -7.77 -5.16
N PRO A 384 -32.55 -8.74 -4.63
CA PRO A 384 -31.98 -10.02 -4.23
C PRO A 384 -31.64 -10.90 -5.45
N CYS A 385 -30.49 -11.57 -5.43
CA CYS A 385 -30.08 -12.56 -6.43
C CYS A 385 -29.60 -13.85 -5.75
N ASP A 386 -29.80 -15.00 -6.39
CA ASP A 386 -29.46 -16.31 -5.82
C ASP A 386 -28.04 -16.76 -6.13
N ASN A 387 -27.57 -16.47 -7.35
CA ASN A 387 -26.26 -16.89 -7.83
C ASN A 387 -25.37 -15.66 -8.15
N LEU A 388 -24.06 -15.88 -8.07
CA LEU A 388 -23.08 -14.81 -8.20
C LEU A 388 -22.99 -14.25 -9.64
N ASP A 389 -23.17 -15.10 -10.66
CA ASP A 389 -23.10 -14.70 -12.07
C ASP A 389 -24.26 -13.76 -12.45
N GLU A 390 -25.46 -14.08 -12.00
CA GLU A 390 -26.65 -13.24 -12.13
C GLU A 390 -26.49 -11.92 -11.38
N ALA A 391 -26.05 -11.97 -10.11
CA ALA A 391 -25.82 -10.77 -9.32
C ALA A 391 -24.83 -9.82 -10.00
N ALA A 392 -23.75 -10.37 -10.58
CA ALA A 392 -22.76 -9.61 -11.34
C ALA A 392 -23.36 -9.00 -12.63
N LYS A 393 -24.06 -9.78 -13.45
CA LYS A 393 -24.74 -9.27 -14.65
C LYS A 393 -25.74 -8.16 -14.31
N MET A 394 -26.49 -8.33 -13.23
CA MET A 394 -27.50 -7.37 -12.80
C MET A 394 -26.87 -6.07 -12.30
N VAL A 395 -25.83 -6.13 -11.46
CA VAL A 395 -25.19 -4.91 -10.95
C VAL A 395 -24.52 -4.11 -12.08
N VAL A 396 -23.93 -4.78 -13.06
CA VAL A 396 -23.34 -4.11 -14.24
C VAL A 396 -24.41 -3.40 -15.05
N LYS A 397 -25.49 -4.09 -15.42
CA LYS A 397 -26.60 -3.48 -16.16
C LYS A 397 -27.21 -2.28 -15.43
N LEU A 398 -27.41 -2.39 -14.12
CA LEU A 398 -27.96 -1.30 -13.31
C LEU A 398 -26.99 -0.12 -13.21
N SER A 399 -25.69 -0.40 -13.07
CA SER A 399 -24.63 0.62 -13.10
C SER A 399 -24.63 1.40 -14.43
N ASP A 400 -24.75 0.69 -15.56
CA ASP A 400 -24.79 1.30 -16.89
C ASP A 400 -26.02 2.18 -17.09
N ILE A 401 -27.19 1.72 -16.63
CA ILE A 401 -28.43 2.52 -16.67
C ILE A 401 -28.25 3.82 -15.87
N VAL A 402 -27.69 3.74 -14.66
CA VAL A 402 -27.41 4.92 -13.83
C VAL A 402 -26.38 5.83 -14.50
N HIS A 403 -25.36 5.27 -15.13
CA HIS A 403 -24.35 6.03 -15.86
C HIS A 403 -24.97 6.81 -17.02
N LEU A 404 -25.77 6.15 -17.87
CA LEU A 404 -26.47 6.77 -19.00
C LEU A 404 -27.46 7.85 -18.52
N ALA A 405 -28.19 7.58 -17.44
CA ALA A 405 -29.10 8.54 -16.82
C ALA A 405 -28.38 9.81 -16.35
N ARG A 406 -27.25 9.64 -15.64
CA ARG A 406 -26.39 10.75 -15.19
C ARG A 406 -25.84 11.54 -16.38
N ALA A 407 -25.38 10.86 -17.43
CA ALA A 407 -24.89 11.50 -18.65
C ALA A 407 -25.98 12.29 -19.39
N ALA A 408 -27.21 11.80 -19.37
CA ALA A 408 -28.38 12.46 -19.95
C ALA A 408 -29.01 13.52 -19.02
N GLN A 409 -28.53 13.66 -17.78
CA GLN A 409 -29.11 14.53 -16.73
C GLN A 409 -30.59 14.20 -16.42
N ILE A 410 -30.92 12.91 -16.42
CA ILE A 410 -32.26 12.40 -16.12
C ILE A 410 -32.21 11.56 -14.84
N ASP A 411 -33.22 11.70 -13.99
CA ASP A 411 -33.40 10.82 -12.84
C ASP A 411 -34.09 9.52 -13.24
N VAL A 412 -33.50 8.38 -12.84
CA VAL A 412 -34.10 7.05 -13.04
C VAL A 412 -34.61 6.51 -11.71
N LYS A 413 -35.86 6.03 -11.74
CA LYS A 413 -36.47 5.28 -10.65
C LYS A 413 -36.61 3.83 -11.10
N PHE A 414 -35.99 2.92 -10.37
CA PHE A 414 -36.12 1.49 -10.61
C PHE A 414 -37.37 0.97 -9.91
N GLU A 415 -38.22 0.27 -10.65
CA GLU A 415 -39.28 -0.59 -10.11
C GLU A 415 -38.80 -2.04 -10.26
N LEU A 416 -38.43 -2.64 -9.14
CA LEU A 416 -37.93 -4.02 -9.12
C LEU A 416 -39.12 -4.97 -9.00
N SER A 417 -39.16 -5.98 -9.87
CA SER A 417 -40.13 -7.07 -9.77
C SER A 417 -39.78 -7.90 -8.54
N ILE A 418 -40.72 -8.01 -7.58
CA ILE A 418 -40.58 -8.85 -6.39
C ILE A 418 -40.81 -10.31 -6.76
#